data_AF-A0A3Q0T6B8-F1
#
_entry.id   AF-A0A3Q0T6B8-F1
#
_cell.length_a   1.000
_cell.length_b   1.000
_cell.length_c   1.000
_cell.angle_alpha   90.00
_cell.angle_beta   90.00
_cell.angle_gamma   90.00
#
_symmetry.space_group_name_H-M   'P 1'
#
loop_
_entity.id
_entity.type
_entity.pdbx_description
1 polymer ?
#
loop_
_entity_poly.entity_id
_entity_poly.type
_entity_poly.pdbx_seq_one_letter_code
_entity_poly.pdbx_strand_id
1 'polypeptide(L)'
;MFQLSHVLLPYAEEEMPLKWVFQQDTDLKHANKIKVMEWPDHSPDLNPIENKCKGIVKSWAGIPVHRCQKLVNSIDRCEAVLRNSGYSTKY
;
A
#
# COMPACT_ATOMS: atom_id res chain seq x y z
N MET A 1 7.31 -10.90 10.94
CA MET A 1 8.02 -10.52 9.70
C MET A 1 7.35 -11.28 8.55
N PHE A 2 6.08 -10.97 8.28
CA PHE A 2 5.43 -11.43 7.04
C PHE A 2 5.85 -10.43 5.98
N GLN A 3 7.08 -10.65 5.52
CA GLN A 3 7.88 -9.71 4.78
C GLN A 3 7.32 -9.52 3.36
N LEU A 4 7.46 -8.31 2.85
CA LEU A 4 7.32 -7.89 1.44
C LEU A 4 7.58 -9.01 0.41
N SER A 5 8.53 -9.89 0.70
CA SER A 5 8.97 -11.00 -0.14
C SER A 5 7.90 -11.98 -0.59
N HIS A 6 6.90 -12.29 0.25
CA HIS A 6 5.96 -13.38 -0.09
C HIS A 6 4.77 -12.93 -0.95
N VAL A 7 4.45 -11.64 -0.97
CA VAL A 7 3.24 -11.14 -1.63
C VAL A 7 3.56 -10.05 -2.65
N LEU A 8 4.40 -9.08 -2.29
CA LEU A 8 4.67 -7.91 -3.12
C LEU A 8 5.73 -8.18 -4.19
N LEU A 9 6.77 -8.97 -3.88
CA LEU A 9 7.82 -9.26 -4.86
C LEU A 9 7.33 -10.12 -6.04
N PRO A 10 6.62 -11.26 -5.84
CA PRO A 10 6.14 -12.07 -6.96
C PRO A 10 5.17 -11.29 -7.85
N TYR A 11 4.28 -10.51 -7.24
CA TYR A 11 3.36 -9.64 -7.97
C TYR A 11 4.08 -8.57 -8.78
N ALA A 12 5.12 -7.93 -8.21
CA ALA A 12 5.90 -6.93 -8.92
C ALA A 12 6.68 -7.52 -10.10
N GLU A 13 7.23 -8.72 -9.95
CA GLU A 13 7.94 -9.42 -11.03
C GLU A 13 7.00 -9.81 -12.19
N GLU A 14 5.76 -10.19 -11.89
CA GLU A 14 4.77 -10.61 -12.90
C GLU A 14 4.11 -9.42 -13.60
N GLU A 15 3.59 -8.46 -12.83
CA GLU A 15 2.73 -7.38 -13.35
C GLU A 15 3.51 -6.09 -13.68
N MET A 16 4.74 -5.96 -13.17
CA MET A 16 5.58 -4.79 -13.40
C MET A 16 6.96 -5.18 -13.94
N PRO A 17 7.05 -5.77 -15.15
CA PRO A 17 8.31 -6.29 -15.72
C PRO A 17 9.34 -5.20 -16.08
N LEU A 18 8.96 -3.92 -16.01
CA LEU A 18 9.87 -2.77 -16.16
C LEU A 18 10.54 -2.43 -14.81
N LYS A 19 11.43 -1.44 -14.82
CA LYS A 19 12.08 -0.95 -13.60
C LYS A 19 11.03 -0.38 -12.63
N TRP A 20 10.89 -0.98 -11.45
CA TRP A 20 10.03 -0.52 -10.37
C TRP A 20 10.84 -0.02 -9.15
N VAL A 21 10.22 0.82 -8.33
CA VAL A 21 10.79 1.33 -7.08
C VAL A 21 9.74 1.19 -5.99
N PHE A 22 10.09 0.53 -4.89
CA PHE A 22 9.21 0.42 -3.73
C PHE A 22 9.48 1.58 -2.76
N GLN A 23 8.41 2.29 -2.37
CA GLN A 23 8.47 3.41 -1.43
C GLN A 23 7.63 3.08 -0.19
N GLN A 24 8.21 3.25 0.98
CA GLN A 24 7.57 3.08 2.28
C GLN A 24 7.93 4.27 3.18
N ASP A 25 7.07 4.59 4.14
CA ASP A 25 7.34 5.61 5.16
C ASP A 25 8.39 5.11 6.19
N THR A 26 9.10 6.06 6.81
CA THR A 26 10.17 5.77 7.80
C THR A 26 9.63 5.50 9.21
N ASP A 27 8.35 5.16 9.35
CA ASP A 27 7.70 5.06 10.65
C ASP A 27 8.19 3.84 11.45
N LEU A 28 8.62 4.09 12.69
CA LEU A 28 9.16 3.10 13.63
C LEU A 28 8.18 1.95 13.93
N LYS A 29 6.87 2.13 13.69
CA LYS A 29 5.87 1.06 13.88
C LYS A 29 6.06 -0.14 12.94
N HIS A 30 6.78 0.03 11.83
CA HIS A 30 7.15 -1.05 10.92
C HIS A 30 8.39 -1.86 11.39
N ALA A 31 9.09 -1.40 12.42
CA ALA A 31 10.23 -2.10 13.02
C ALA A 31 9.83 -3.06 14.17
N ASN A 32 8.57 -3.05 14.61
CA ASN A 32 8.15 -3.79 15.79
C ASN A 32 7.58 -5.18 15.45
N LYS A 33 8.12 -6.19 16.14
CA LYS A 33 7.61 -7.57 16.15
C LYS A 33 6.31 -7.62 16.95
N ILE A 34 5.20 -7.25 16.32
CA ILE A 34 3.86 -7.43 16.91
C ILE A 34 3.64 -8.94 17.09
N LYS A 35 3.29 -9.35 18.31
CA LYS A 35 2.92 -10.74 18.62
C LYS A 35 1.55 -11.00 17.97
N VAL A 36 1.56 -11.77 16.89
CA VAL A 36 0.34 -12.21 16.22
C VAL A 36 -0.33 -13.25 17.12
N MET A 37 -1.62 -13.04 17.40
CA MET A 37 -2.45 -14.02 18.09
C MET A 37 -2.76 -15.15 17.11
N GLU A 38 -2.58 -16.41 17.53
CA GLU A 38 -3.05 -17.56 16.73
C GLU A 38 -4.59 -17.51 16.66
N TRP A 39 -5.10 -17.38 15.44
CA TRP A 39 -6.52 -17.47 15.14
C TRP A 39 -6.79 -18.80 14.44
N PRO A 40 -7.90 -19.49 14.73
CA PRO A 40 -8.24 -20.74 14.05
C PRO A 40 -8.57 -20.51 12.57
N ASP A 41 -7.85 -21.22 11.69
CA ASP A 41 -7.87 -21.08 10.22
C ASP A 41 -9.23 -21.42 9.55
N HIS A 42 -10.19 -21.95 10.30
CA HIS A 42 -11.46 -22.47 9.79
C HIS A 42 -12.70 -21.71 10.26
N SER A 43 -12.56 -20.50 10.79
CA SER A 43 -13.71 -19.64 11.15
C SER A 43 -13.60 -18.21 10.61
N PRO A 44 -13.50 -18.04 9.27
CA PRO A 44 -13.50 -16.73 8.61
C PRO A 44 -14.76 -15.90 8.91
N ASP A 45 -15.89 -16.58 9.12
CA ASP A 45 -17.18 -16.03 9.50
C ASP A 45 -17.22 -15.41 10.90
N LEU A 46 -16.38 -15.90 11.81
CA LEU A 46 -16.28 -15.40 13.19
C LEU A 46 -15.30 -14.24 13.34
N ASN A 47 -14.52 -13.92 12.30
CA ASN A 47 -13.59 -12.80 12.34
C ASN A 47 -14.33 -11.49 12.00
N PRO A 48 -14.52 -10.57 12.97
CA PRO A 48 -15.22 -9.31 12.72
C PRO A 48 -14.53 -8.43 11.67
N ILE A 49 -13.22 -8.64 11.46
CA ILE A 49 -12.42 -7.95 10.46
C ILE A 49 -12.80 -8.41 9.05
N GLU A 50 -13.11 -9.69 8.84
CA GLU A 50 -13.43 -10.19 7.50
C GLU A 50 -14.71 -9.60 6.93
N ASN A 51 -15.76 -9.48 7.77
CA ASN A 51 -17.01 -8.89 7.31
C ASN A 51 -16.84 -7.40 6.92
N LYS A 52 -16.01 -6.66 7.67
CA LYS A 52 -15.66 -5.27 7.36
C LYS A 52 -14.76 -5.16 6.12
N CYS A 53 -13.78 -6.05 5.99
CA CYS A 53 -12.85 -6.07 4.87
C CYS A 53 -13.53 -6.42 3.55
N LYS A 54 -14.59 -7.25 3.53
CA LYS A 54 -15.35 -7.56 2.30
C LYS A 54 -15.87 -6.31 1.58
N GLY A 55 -16.38 -5.31 2.32
CA GLY A 55 -16.85 -4.06 1.73
C GLY A 55 -15.70 -3.20 1.17
N ILE A 56 -14.56 -3.23 1.87
CA ILE A 56 -13.34 -2.52 1.46
C ILE A 56 -12.79 -3.14 0.18
N VAL A 57 -12.61 -4.47 0.12
CA VAL A 57 -12.10 -5.17 -1.07
C VAL A 57 -12.96 -4.87 -2.30
N LYS A 58 -14.29 -4.90 -2.17
CA LYS A 58 -15.20 -4.54 -3.27
C LYS A 58 -15.01 -3.10 -3.74
N SER A 59 -14.85 -2.17 -2.81
CA SER A 59 -14.63 -0.75 -3.13
C SER A 59 -13.28 -0.53 -3.82
N TRP A 60 -12.23 -1.22 -3.35
CA TRP A 60 -10.89 -1.18 -3.92
C TRP A 60 -10.85 -1.75 -5.34
N ALA A 61 -11.51 -2.89 -5.58
CA ALA A 61 -11.60 -3.49 -6.92
C ALA A 61 -12.34 -2.59 -7.93
N GLY A 62 -13.21 -1.70 -7.46
CA GLY A 62 -13.93 -0.75 -8.29
C GLY A 62 -13.14 0.52 -8.65
N ILE A 63 -11.92 0.71 -8.14
CA ILE A 63 -11.11 1.90 -8.44
C ILE A 63 -10.51 1.77 -9.85
N PRO A 64 -10.84 2.67 -10.80
CA PRO A 64 -10.27 2.59 -12.13
C PRO A 64 -8.77 2.90 -12.13
N VAL A 65 -8.00 2.15 -12.92
CA VAL A 65 -6.54 2.31 -13.07
C VAL A 65 -6.14 3.75 -13.39
N HIS A 66 -6.90 4.45 -14.25
CA HIS A 66 -6.59 5.83 -14.63
C HIS A 66 -6.62 6.82 -13.45
N ARG A 67 -7.40 6.54 -12.38
CA ARG A 67 -7.40 7.37 -11.17
C ARG A 67 -6.09 7.20 -10.41
N CYS A 68 -5.61 5.96 -10.27
CA CYS A 68 -4.31 5.66 -9.68
C CYS A 68 -3.19 6.30 -10.49
N GLN A 69 -3.24 6.19 -11.82
CA GLN A 69 -2.25 6.81 -12.70
C GLN A 69 -2.23 8.34 -12.55
N LYS A 70 -3.40 8.99 -12.47
CA LYS A 70 -3.48 10.44 -12.25
C LYS A 70 -2.86 10.87 -10.92
N LEU A 71 -2.99 10.06 -9.87
CA LEU A 71 -2.37 10.32 -8.57
C LEU A 71 -0.85 10.15 -8.65
N VAL A 72 -0.37 9.06 -9.26
CA VAL A 72 1.08 8.82 -9.47
C VAL A 72 1.69 9.94 -10.29
N ASN A 73 1.06 10.35 -11.39
CA ASN A 73 1.55 11.45 -12.23
C ASN A 73 1.51 12.82 -11.49
N SER A 74 0.72 12.96 -10.42
CA SER A 74 0.71 14.18 -9.61
C SER A 74 1.87 14.25 -8.60
N ILE A 75 2.70 13.20 -8.50
CA ILE A 75 3.90 13.16 -7.65
C ILE A 75 5.00 14.13 -8.13
N ASP A 76 4.85 14.78 -9.29
CA ASP A 76 5.63 15.98 -9.67
C ASP A 76 5.57 17.10 -8.60
N ARG A 77 4.63 17.01 -7.64
CA ARG A 77 4.65 17.79 -6.39
C ARG A 77 6.00 17.71 -5.65
N CYS A 78 6.68 16.57 -5.67
CA CYS A 78 8.02 16.43 -5.10
C CYS A 78 9.02 17.37 -5.80
N GLU A 79 8.95 17.50 -7.12
CA GLU A 79 9.75 18.51 -7.84
C GLU A 79 9.34 19.94 -7.45
N ALA A 80 8.05 20.20 -7.29
CA ALA A 80 7.58 21.52 -6.86
C ALA A 80 8.07 21.89 -5.46
N VAL A 81 8.12 20.94 -4.53
CA VAL A 81 8.67 21.11 -3.17
C VAL A 81 10.19 21.31 -3.22
N LEU A 82 10.91 20.55 -4.05
CA LEU A 82 12.36 20.72 -4.25
C LEU A 82 12.70 22.08 -4.87
N ARG A 83 11.96 22.52 -5.89
CA ARG A 83 12.10 23.86 -6.48
C ARG A 83 11.76 24.98 -5.51
N ASN A 84 10.87 24.72 -4.57
CA ASN A 84 10.51 25.63 -3.49
C ASN A 84 11.40 25.44 -2.24
N SER A 85 12.56 24.78 -2.34
CA SER A 85 13.50 24.57 -1.24
C SER A 85 12.87 24.02 0.05
N GLY A 86 11.85 23.17 -0.08
CA GLY A 86 11.12 22.58 1.04
C GLY A 86 10.00 23.45 1.65
N TYR A 87 9.76 24.66 1.13
CA TYR A 87 8.65 25.51 1.58
C TYR A 87 7.29 25.01 1.07
N SER A 88 6.23 25.40 1.77
CA SER A 88 4.85 24.95 1.49
C SER A 88 4.42 25.24 0.06
N THR A 89 3.86 24.24 -0.62
CA THR A 89 3.28 24.39 -1.97
C THR A 89 1.76 24.48 -1.86
N LYS A 90 1.08 24.98 -2.91
CA LYS A 90 -0.36 25.31 -2.91
C LYS A 90 -1.32 24.09 -2.82
N TYR A 91 -0.79 22.90 -2.52
CA TYR A 91 -1.45 21.61 -2.64
C TYR A 91 -1.70 20.91 -1.31
#